data_AF-A0A6S7GKS1-F1
#
_entry.id   AF-A0A6S7GKS1-F1
#
_cell.length_a   1.000
_cell.length_b   1.000
_cell.length_c   1.000
_cell.angle_alpha   90.00
_cell.angle_beta   90.00
_cell.angle_gamma   90.00
#
_symmetry.space_group_name_H-M   'P 1'
#
loop_
_entity.id
_entity.type
_entity.pdbx_description
1 polymer ?
#
loop_
_entity_poly.entity_id
_entity_poly.type
_entity_poly.pdbx_seq_one_letter_code
_entity_poly.pdbx_strand_id
1 'polypeptide(L)'
;MDEVKIMLERNQFDILAVCEMHLSKKIGNRQLQVDGYRTIQRDCPDGRRGGGMVVFVLKTLTAVHLKHLDHEKIEAIWLRIVTKSSSVTIGSFYRSPDNMAFFEDIVIPLEKAWYKYKNLVLVGDFNVNFSKTAHGHELRLQEKLMSALVQFDCSVINKDFTRVTPTTETMIDLIITNKADLVENIKTADTGISDHNLVSFSMDFNPRKVPPRIVTIRNCKKMEIEKFKLDLQNAPWCTCEMFDDIEDKCSVWTDIFKDICEEHAPKRKVKLRRQTLPWMRHKMNRRYKALQKAKKERNNEGLWKEYRKLRNEVTAELRRAKSTYFAELANCQKINTRKYWKILNQASGKESNMKTIRAIKSDTGALVTNDREIANILNKHFATTGEKLAGLLNSHYVPTVELIDRISPTVMEIEIQEENVKENLLRLNTHKATGPDDLPPILLRAAAEEIAPSLTDIFQTRLCDSEREGVDYGVPQGSVLGLLLFALFCDDLPDCARHDDEELEMYVDDTTLTSIGETVDQVILKLNETLGLVSKWCYKNGMTVHPAKAEAMLIKRGTFPPVQLNGSLVKWVRKSKSLGVTLDN
;
A
#
# COMPACT_ATOMS: atom_id res chain seq x y z
N MET A 1 -6.26 -18.51 -12.25
CA MET A 1 -6.21 -17.40 -11.27
C MET A 1 -7.50 -16.63 -11.11
N ASP A 2 -8.11 -16.08 -12.16
CA ASP A 2 -9.37 -15.33 -12.02
C ASP A 2 -10.49 -16.15 -11.36
N GLU A 3 -10.52 -17.47 -11.58
CA GLU A 3 -11.46 -18.38 -10.93
C GLU A 3 -11.24 -18.51 -9.42
N VAL A 4 -9.98 -18.52 -8.97
CA VAL A 4 -9.62 -18.49 -7.53
C VAL A 4 -10.08 -17.16 -6.93
N LYS A 5 -9.94 -16.04 -7.65
CA LYS A 5 -10.44 -14.73 -7.20
C LYS A 5 -11.96 -14.74 -7.03
N ILE A 6 -12.68 -15.25 -8.02
CA ILE A 6 -14.15 -15.38 -7.96
C ILE A 6 -14.56 -16.32 -6.81
N MET A 7 -13.79 -17.39 -6.58
CA MET A 7 -14.03 -18.30 -5.46
C MET A 7 -13.86 -17.58 -4.12
N LEU A 8 -12.78 -16.83 -3.91
CA LEU A 8 -12.55 -16.01 -2.71
C LEU A 8 -13.59 -14.90 -2.52
N GLU A 9 -14.17 -14.40 -3.62
CA GLU A 9 -15.24 -13.40 -3.58
C GLU A 9 -16.61 -13.98 -3.21
N ARG A 10 -16.88 -15.23 -3.60
CA ARG A 10 -18.18 -15.89 -3.40
C ARG A 10 -18.24 -16.72 -2.12
N ASN A 11 -17.19 -17.48 -1.87
CA ASN A 11 -17.02 -18.34 -0.72
C ASN A 11 -16.07 -17.57 0.21
N GLN A 12 -16.60 -16.99 1.29
CA GLN A 12 -15.82 -16.19 2.23
C GLN A 12 -14.87 -17.09 3.04
N PHE A 13 -13.78 -17.54 2.41
CA PHE A 13 -12.71 -18.25 3.10
C PHE A 13 -11.90 -17.25 3.93
N ASP A 14 -11.62 -17.55 5.19
CA ASP A 14 -10.72 -16.70 5.96
C ASP A 14 -9.26 -16.87 5.50
N ILE A 15 -8.88 -18.09 5.14
CA ILE A 15 -7.58 -18.45 4.59
C ILE A 15 -7.76 -19.45 3.45
N LEU A 16 -7.05 -19.23 2.35
CA LEU A 16 -6.98 -20.17 1.24
C LEU A 16 -5.52 -20.38 0.84
N ALA A 17 -5.04 -21.62 0.93
CA ALA A 17 -3.77 -22.04 0.38
C ALA A 17 -3.97 -22.60 -1.04
N VAL A 18 -3.09 -22.22 -1.95
CA VAL A 18 -3.06 -22.70 -3.34
C VAL A 18 -1.65 -23.16 -3.66
N CYS A 19 -1.51 -24.43 -4.01
CA CYS A 19 -0.28 -25.06 -4.47
C CYS A 19 -0.18 -25.01 -6.01
N GLU A 20 0.99 -25.32 -6.56
CA GLU A 20 1.26 -25.46 -8.00
C GLU A 20 0.81 -24.28 -8.87
N MET A 21 1.18 -23.07 -8.45
CA MET A 21 0.75 -21.87 -9.16
C MET A 21 1.52 -21.59 -10.45
N HIS A 22 2.62 -22.32 -10.69
CA HIS A 22 3.51 -22.21 -11.85
C HIS A 22 3.91 -20.76 -12.17
N LEU A 23 4.16 -19.95 -11.14
CA LEU A 23 4.52 -18.56 -11.31
C LEU A 23 5.95 -18.45 -11.84
N SER A 24 6.11 -17.95 -13.06
CA SER A 24 7.42 -17.53 -13.54
C SER A 24 7.88 -16.28 -12.77
N LYS A 25 9.20 -16.10 -12.55
CA LYS A 25 9.80 -14.86 -11.99
C LYS A 25 9.35 -13.56 -12.70
N LYS A 26 8.72 -13.67 -13.89
CA LYS A 26 8.18 -12.54 -14.68
C LYS A 26 6.75 -12.12 -14.31
N ILE A 27 5.97 -12.97 -13.64
CA ILE A 27 4.62 -12.59 -13.17
C ILE A 27 4.80 -11.90 -11.83
N GLY A 28 4.82 -10.57 -11.83
CA GLY A 28 4.93 -9.81 -10.57
C GLY A 28 3.78 -10.15 -9.61
N ASN A 29 4.08 -10.17 -8.31
CA ASN A 29 3.17 -10.42 -7.16
C ASN A 29 1.83 -9.67 -7.21
N ARG A 30 1.72 -8.67 -8.09
CA ARG A 30 0.60 -7.78 -8.34
C ARG A 30 -0.59 -8.45 -9.03
N GLN A 31 -0.37 -9.42 -9.94
CA GLN A 31 -1.49 -10.12 -10.59
C GLN A 31 -2.26 -11.04 -9.63
N LEU A 32 -1.64 -11.38 -8.51
CA LEU A 32 -2.14 -12.27 -7.46
C LEU A 32 -2.86 -11.53 -6.34
N GLN A 33 -3.06 -10.21 -6.46
CA GLN A 33 -3.81 -9.46 -5.47
C GLN A 33 -5.32 -9.71 -5.61
N VAL A 34 -5.99 -9.87 -4.48
CA VAL A 34 -7.44 -10.05 -4.34
C VAL A 34 -7.95 -9.09 -3.28
N ASP A 35 -9.01 -8.35 -3.58
CA ASP A 35 -9.52 -7.34 -2.66
C ASP A 35 -10.10 -7.96 -1.38
N GLY A 36 -9.76 -7.38 -0.24
CA GLY A 36 -10.05 -7.94 1.09
C GLY A 36 -9.06 -8.98 1.59
N TYR A 37 -8.11 -9.44 0.77
CA TYR A 37 -7.10 -10.44 1.16
C TYR A 37 -5.68 -9.88 1.10
N ARG A 38 -4.82 -10.38 1.99
CA ARG A 38 -3.37 -10.26 1.95
C ARG A 38 -2.83 -11.53 1.30
N THR A 39 -2.06 -11.35 0.24
CA THR A 39 -1.40 -12.45 -0.48
C THR A 39 0.01 -12.64 0.07
N ILE A 40 0.36 -13.89 0.41
CA ILE A 40 1.71 -14.30 0.78
C ILE A 40 2.14 -15.36 -0.23
N GLN A 41 3.28 -15.16 -0.87
CA GLN A 41 3.78 -16.01 -1.94
C GLN A 41 5.16 -16.54 -1.57
N ARG A 42 5.41 -17.78 -1.97
CA ARG A 42 6.73 -18.40 -1.96
C ARG A 42 6.97 -19.02 -3.33
N ASP A 43 8.06 -18.59 -3.97
CA ASP A 43 8.48 -19.14 -5.25
C ASP A 43 9.17 -20.49 -5.06
N CYS A 44 9.18 -21.30 -6.11
CA CYS A 44 9.89 -22.59 -6.13
C CYS A 44 11.40 -22.36 -5.88
N PRO A 45 11.99 -23.00 -4.85
CA PRO A 45 13.41 -22.86 -4.51
C PRO A 45 14.35 -23.15 -5.70
N ASP A 46 13.99 -24.14 -6.51
CA ASP A 46 14.83 -24.65 -7.60
C ASP A 46 14.50 -24.04 -8.97
N GLY A 47 13.52 -23.13 -9.05
CA GLY A 47 13.09 -22.52 -10.32
C GLY A 47 12.47 -23.50 -11.34
N ARG A 48 12.14 -24.72 -10.92
CA ARG A 48 11.50 -25.73 -11.78
C ARG A 48 10.10 -25.28 -12.21
N ARG A 49 9.70 -25.64 -13.44
CA ARG A 49 8.30 -25.52 -13.88
C ARG A 49 7.48 -26.54 -13.10
N GLY A 50 6.70 -26.12 -12.11
CA GLY A 50 5.95 -27.06 -11.26
C GLY A 50 5.56 -26.52 -9.90
N GLY A 51 6.48 -25.81 -9.24
CA GLY A 51 6.29 -25.36 -7.85
C GLY A 51 5.66 -23.97 -7.70
N GLY A 52 5.70 -23.48 -6.47
CA GLY A 52 5.22 -22.16 -6.08
C GLY A 52 3.88 -22.21 -5.35
N MET A 53 3.86 -21.57 -4.18
CA MET A 53 2.73 -21.56 -3.27
C MET A 53 2.23 -20.14 -3.02
N VAL A 54 0.92 -20.00 -2.90
CA VAL A 54 0.29 -18.75 -2.48
C VAL A 54 -0.76 -19.02 -1.41
N VAL A 55 -0.67 -18.24 -0.35
CA VAL A 55 -1.71 -18.20 0.69
C VAL A 55 -2.39 -16.84 0.68
N PHE A 56 -3.71 -16.87 0.51
CA PHE A 56 -4.60 -15.72 0.67
C PHE A 56 -5.11 -15.70 2.10
N VAL A 57 -4.90 -14.59 2.80
CA VAL A 57 -5.37 -14.39 4.17
C VAL A 57 -6.29 -13.20 4.22
N LEU A 58 -7.49 -13.35 4.77
CA LEU A 58 -8.43 -12.25 4.91
C LEU A 58 -7.76 -11.12 5.71
N LYS A 59 -7.76 -9.88 5.18
CA LYS A 59 -7.07 -8.73 5.79
C LYS A 59 -7.55 -8.44 7.21
N THR A 60 -8.70 -8.97 7.60
CA THR A 60 -9.35 -8.82 8.91
C THR A 60 -8.67 -9.65 9.99
N LEU A 61 -8.03 -10.76 9.62
CA LEU A 61 -7.29 -11.63 10.52
C LEU A 61 -5.93 -11.04 10.88
N THR A 62 -5.55 -11.19 12.15
CA THR A 62 -4.19 -10.90 12.62
C THR A 62 -3.30 -12.10 12.31
N ALA A 63 -2.73 -12.12 11.11
CA ALA A 63 -1.84 -13.18 10.65
C ALA A 63 -0.39 -12.70 10.47
N VAL A 64 0.55 -13.40 11.09
CA VAL A 64 1.98 -13.13 11.03
C VAL A 64 2.66 -14.23 10.22
N HIS A 65 3.46 -13.84 9.23
CA HIS A 65 4.26 -14.78 8.45
C HIS A 65 5.52 -15.17 9.24
N LEU A 66 5.68 -16.44 9.57
CA LEU A 66 6.76 -16.95 10.42
C LEU A 66 7.99 -17.35 9.60
N LYS A 67 8.70 -16.36 9.05
CA LYS A 67 9.87 -16.59 8.19
C LYS A 67 11.00 -17.42 8.81
N HIS A 68 11.10 -17.47 10.13
CA HIS A 68 12.13 -18.27 10.83
C HIS A 68 11.88 -19.78 10.75
N LEU A 69 10.67 -20.21 10.36
CA LEU A 69 10.33 -21.60 10.08
C LEU A 69 10.51 -21.97 8.60
N ASP A 70 10.88 -21.00 7.75
CA ASP A 70 11.12 -21.24 6.34
C ASP A 70 12.37 -22.10 6.15
N HIS A 71 12.28 -23.13 5.32
CA HIS A 71 13.40 -24.01 4.98
C HIS A 71 13.67 -23.96 3.47
N GLU A 72 14.94 -23.89 3.06
CA GLU A 72 15.31 -23.67 1.65
C GLU A 72 14.84 -24.80 0.73
N LYS A 73 14.90 -26.06 1.21
CA LYS A 73 14.52 -27.25 0.42
C LYS A 73 13.03 -27.61 0.46
N ILE A 74 12.24 -26.87 1.23
CA ILE A 74 10.81 -27.16 1.43
C ILE A 74 9.97 -25.99 0.92
N GLU A 75 9.02 -26.31 0.05
CA GLU A 75 7.97 -25.38 -0.33
C GLU A 75 6.91 -25.35 0.77
N ALA A 76 7.06 -24.41 1.70
CA ALA A 76 6.08 -24.20 2.76
C ALA A 76 5.87 -22.73 3.09
N ILE A 77 4.67 -22.35 3.53
CA ILE A 77 4.35 -21.02 4.07
C ILE A 77 3.77 -21.18 5.47
N TRP A 78 4.43 -20.59 6.45
CA TRP A 78 4.03 -20.67 7.86
C TRP A 78 3.34 -19.41 8.35
N LEU A 79 2.12 -19.54 8.85
CA LEU A 79 1.32 -18.44 9.34
C LEU A 79 0.93 -18.66 10.79
N ARG A 80 1.18 -17.66 11.64
CA ARG A 80 0.59 -17.60 12.98
C ARG A 80 -0.64 -16.72 12.95
N ILE A 81 -1.79 -17.29 13.26
CA ILE A 81 -3.04 -16.57 13.45
C ILE A 81 -3.18 -16.28 14.95
N VAL A 82 -3.37 -15.02 15.29
CA VAL A 82 -3.52 -14.56 16.68
C VAL A 82 -4.90 -13.96 16.86
N THR A 83 -5.61 -14.40 17.90
CA THR A 83 -6.84 -13.77 18.39
C THR A 83 -6.61 -13.24 19.81
N LYS A 84 -7.65 -12.65 20.43
CA LYS A 84 -7.56 -12.17 21.82
C LYS A 84 -7.33 -13.31 22.83
N SER A 85 -7.85 -14.51 22.56
CA SER A 85 -7.89 -15.62 23.51
C SER A 85 -7.04 -16.83 23.09
N SER A 86 -6.65 -16.93 21.82
CA SER A 86 -5.93 -18.10 21.30
C SER A 86 -5.02 -17.77 20.12
N SER A 87 -4.07 -18.68 19.84
CA SER A 87 -3.31 -18.63 18.59
C SER A 87 -3.15 -20.02 17.99
N VAL A 88 -3.13 -20.10 16.66
CA VAL A 88 -2.86 -21.32 15.90
C VAL A 88 -1.78 -21.03 14.86
N THR A 89 -0.89 -21.99 14.67
CA THR A 89 0.15 -21.94 13.65
C THR A 89 -0.24 -22.88 12.51
N ILE A 90 -0.40 -22.31 11.32
CA ILE A 90 -0.75 -23.04 10.10
C ILE A 90 0.46 -23.13 9.19
N GLY A 91 0.85 -24.33 8.81
CA GLY A 91 1.88 -24.58 7.79
C GLY A 91 1.23 -25.05 6.50
N SER A 92 1.34 -24.29 5.41
CA SER A 92 0.90 -24.75 4.11
C SER A 92 2.08 -25.37 3.37
N PHE A 93 1.99 -26.62 2.90
CA PHE A 93 3.08 -27.37 2.27
C PHE A 93 2.76 -27.79 0.83
N TYR A 94 3.81 -27.85 0.01
CA TYR A 94 3.82 -28.55 -1.26
C TYR A 94 5.05 -29.45 -1.33
N ARG A 95 4.84 -30.73 -1.62
CA ARG A 95 5.91 -31.68 -1.92
C ARG A 95 5.77 -32.15 -3.36
N SER A 96 6.81 -31.95 -4.16
CA SER A 96 6.91 -32.60 -5.48
C SER A 96 6.97 -34.13 -5.33
N PRO A 97 6.30 -34.92 -6.20
CA PRO A 97 6.24 -36.38 -6.09
C PRO A 97 7.60 -37.07 -5.95
N ASP A 98 8.64 -36.53 -6.59
CA ASP A 98 9.99 -37.10 -6.63
C ASP A 98 10.88 -36.64 -5.46
N ASN A 99 10.41 -35.72 -4.61
CA ASN A 99 11.22 -35.19 -3.51
C ASN A 99 11.22 -36.15 -2.31
N MET A 100 12.17 -37.10 -2.31
CA MET A 100 12.36 -38.04 -1.20
C MET A 100 13.06 -37.43 0.02
N ALA A 101 13.90 -36.41 -0.18
CA ALA A 101 14.59 -35.71 0.92
C ALA A 101 13.62 -34.96 1.85
N PHE A 102 12.42 -34.63 1.35
CA PHE A 102 11.36 -33.99 2.11
C PHE A 102 11.06 -34.66 3.45
N PHE A 103 11.06 -36.00 3.52
CA PHE A 103 10.69 -36.73 4.75
C PHE A 103 11.70 -36.53 5.88
N GLU A 104 12.96 -36.26 5.56
CA GLU A 104 14.01 -35.94 6.52
C GLU A 104 14.04 -34.43 6.79
N ASP A 105 13.96 -33.62 5.74
CA ASP A 105 14.04 -32.16 5.85
C ASP A 105 12.84 -31.56 6.62
N ILE A 106 11.63 -32.17 6.55
CA ILE A 106 10.41 -31.63 7.20
C ILE A 106 10.50 -31.61 8.72
N VAL A 107 11.34 -32.47 9.30
CA VAL A 107 11.56 -32.57 10.74
C VAL A 107 12.11 -31.25 11.30
N ILE A 108 12.99 -30.56 10.56
CA ILE A 108 13.66 -29.33 11.01
C ILE A 108 12.66 -28.18 11.26
N PRO A 109 11.81 -27.75 10.30
CA PRO A 109 10.84 -26.70 10.55
C PRO A 109 9.75 -27.16 11.52
N LEU A 110 9.39 -28.45 11.55
CA LEU A 110 8.43 -28.99 12.50
C LEU A 110 8.93 -28.94 13.95
N GLU A 111 10.18 -29.31 14.20
CA GLU A 111 10.79 -29.25 15.53
C GLU A 111 10.79 -27.82 16.08
N LYS A 112 11.22 -26.85 15.26
CA LYS A 112 11.17 -25.42 15.59
C LYS A 112 9.74 -24.94 15.88
N ALA A 113 8.76 -25.45 15.12
CA ALA A 113 7.37 -25.07 15.30
C ALA A 113 6.78 -25.69 16.57
N TRP A 114 7.01 -26.99 16.79
CA TRP A 114 6.51 -27.76 17.92
C TRP A 114 7.05 -27.25 19.25
N TYR A 115 8.35 -26.91 19.31
CA TYR A 115 8.96 -26.33 20.52
C TYR A 115 8.31 -24.99 20.93
N LYS A 116 7.87 -24.18 19.96
CA LYS A 116 7.44 -22.79 20.21
C LYS A 116 5.92 -22.60 20.18
N TYR A 117 5.17 -23.45 19.48
CA TYR A 117 3.75 -23.28 19.22
C TYR A 117 2.97 -24.53 19.63
N LYS A 118 1.98 -24.33 20.51
CA LYS A 118 1.17 -25.41 21.07
C LYS A 118 0.16 -26.01 20.08
N ASN A 119 -0.35 -25.19 19.15
CA ASN A 119 -1.42 -25.57 18.23
C ASN A 119 -0.91 -25.51 16.79
N LEU A 120 -0.72 -26.67 16.16
CA LEU A 120 -0.19 -26.81 14.82
C LEU A 120 -1.23 -27.43 13.88
N VAL A 121 -1.41 -26.82 12.71
CA VAL A 121 -2.23 -27.35 11.62
C VAL A 121 -1.43 -27.27 10.32
N LEU A 122 -1.11 -28.40 9.71
CA LEU A 122 -0.40 -28.49 8.44
C LEU A 122 -1.40 -28.86 7.34
N VAL A 123 -1.33 -28.16 6.22
CA VAL A 123 -2.26 -28.32 5.09
C VAL A 123 -1.51 -28.28 3.77
N GLY A 124 -1.98 -28.99 2.76
CA GLY A 124 -1.50 -28.84 1.40
C GLY A 124 -1.29 -30.16 0.69
N ASP A 125 -0.57 -30.12 -0.42
CA ASP A 125 -0.35 -31.28 -1.29
C ASP A 125 0.99 -31.93 -0.96
N PHE A 126 0.93 -33.08 -0.31
CA PHE A 126 2.10 -33.85 0.08
C PHE A 126 2.52 -34.86 -1.00
N ASN A 127 1.68 -35.09 -2.02
CA ASN A 127 1.89 -36.16 -3.00
C ASN A 127 2.21 -37.52 -2.34
N VAL A 128 1.57 -37.81 -1.20
CA VAL A 128 1.63 -39.10 -0.49
C VAL A 128 0.20 -39.61 -0.34
N ASN A 129 -0.09 -40.79 -0.90
CA ASN A 129 -1.43 -41.33 -0.89
C ASN A 129 -1.76 -41.95 0.49
N PHE A 130 -2.68 -41.32 1.23
CA PHE A 130 -3.17 -41.79 2.53
C PHE A 130 -4.50 -42.57 2.43
N SER A 131 -4.90 -42.99 1.22
CA SER A 131 -6.09 -43.83 1.06
C SER A 131 -5.85 -45.26 1.54
N LYS A 132 -6.93 -45.95 1.94
CA LYS A 132 -6.89 -47.39 2.24
C LYS A 132 -6.53 -48.27 1.02
N THR A 133 -6.49 -47.67 -0.17
CA THR A 133 -6.16 -48.31 -1.45
C THR A 133 -4.70 -48.13 -1.83
N ALA A 134 -3.87 -47.54 -0.97
CA ALA A 134 -2.42 -47.43 -1.19
C ALA A 134 -1.74 -48.81 -1.11
N HIS A 135 -0.85 -49.10 -2.06
CA HIS A 135 -0.11 -50.38 -2.11
C HIS A 135 1.36 -50.16 -2.49
N GLY A 136 2.22 -51.10 -2.07
CA GLY A 136 3.63 -51.14 -2.48
C GLY A 136 4.42 -49.88 -2.12
N HIS A 137 4.84 -49.13 -3.14
CA HIS A 137 5.64 -47.90 -2.96
C HIS A 137 4.88 -46.80 -2.19
N GLU A 138 3.57 -46.67 -2.39
CA GLU A 138 2.76 -45.65 -1.71
C GLU A 138 2.70 -45.86 -0.19
N LEU A 139 2.59 -47.12 0.25
CA LEU A 139 2.62 -47.47 1.68
C LEU A 139 3.96 -47.09 2.33
N ARG A 140 5.09 -47.30 1.63
CA ARG A 140 6.41 -46.89 2.14
C ARG A 140 6.52 -45.38 2.31
N LEU A 141 5.94 -44.60 1.39
CA LEU A 141 5.90 -43.14 1.52
C LEU A 141 5.01 -42.70 2.69
N GLN A 142 3.87 -43.37 2.89
CA GLN A 142 2.99 -43.14 4.02
C GLN A 142 3.71 -43.41 5.35
N GLU A 143 4.41 -44.54 5.47
CA GLU A 143 5.20 -44.91 6.66
C GLU A 143 6.30 -43.88 6.95
N LYS A 144 7.02 -43.41 5.93
CA LYS A 144 8.03 -42.36 6.08
C LYS A 144 7.44 -41.05 6.59
N LEU A 145 6.31 -40.61 6.03
CA LEU A 145 5.65 -39.39 6.50
C LEU A 145 5.15 -39.55 7.94
N MET A 146 4.51 -40.67 8.25
CA MET A 146 4.03 -40.96 9.60
C MET A 146 5.18 -40.98 10.61
N SER A 147 6.31 -41.59 10.27
CA SER A 147 7.50 -41.63 11.13
C SER A 147 8.04 -40.23 11.44
N ALA A 148 7.97 -39.30 10.49
CA ALA A 148 8.36 -37.90 10.70
C ALA A 148 7.34 -37.12 11.55
N LEU A 149 6.05 -37.45 11.48
CA LEU A 149 4.97 -36.73 12.17
C LEU A 149 4.74 -37.19 13.61
N VAL A 150 4.91 -38.48 13.88
CA VAL A 150 4.65 -39.08 15.20
C VAL A 150 5.50 -38.44 16.30
N GLN A 151 6.71 -37.99 15.97
CA GLN A 151 7.61 -37.29 16.92
C GLN A 151 7.05 -35.95 17.42
N PHE A 152 6.04 -35.39 16.75
CA PHE A 152 5.46 -34.08 17.03
C PHE A 152 3.97 -34.15 17.38
N ASP A 153 3.49 -35.33 17.79
CA ASP A 153 2.07 -35.64 18.07
C ASP A 153 1.12 -35.34 16.90
N CYS A 154 1.64 -35.22 15.68
CA CYS A 154 0.86 -34.85 14.51
C CYS A 154 0.18 -36.08 13.89
N SER A 155 -1.11 -35.94 13.57
CA SER A 155 -1.89 -36.99 12.90
C SER A 155 -2.69 -36.44 11.73
N VAL A 156 -2.90 -37.29 10.71
CA VAL A 156 -3.72 -36.97 9.52
C VAL A 156 -5.20 -37.16 9.87
N ILE A 157 -6.04 -36.16 9.57
CA ILE A 157 -7.45 -36.15 10.01
C ILE A 157 -8.48 -36.25 8.88
N ASN A 158 -8.14 -35.88 7.64
CA ASN A 158 -9.07 -36.01 6.51
C ASN A 158 -9.12 -37.46 5.99
N LYS A 159 -10.27 -37.85 5.42
CA LYS A 159 -10.57 -39.24 5.01
C LYS A 159 -11.07 -39.41 3.58
N ASP A 160 -11.48 -38.33 2.93
CA ASP A 160 -12.03 -38.37 1.57
C ASP A 160 -10.92 -38.34 0.52
N PHE A 161 -11.21 -38.85 -0.68
CA PHE A 161 -10.33 -38.70 -1.84
C PHE A 161 -10.25 -37.24 -2.29
N THR A 162 -9.03 -36.72 -2.39
CA THR A 162 -8.77 -35.31 -2.69
C THR A 162 -8.40 -35.09 -4.15
N ARG A 163 -7.85 -36.11 -4.82
CA ARG A 163 -7.61 -36.10 -6.26
C ARG A 163 -8.37 -37.23 -6.93
N VAL A 164 -9.18 -36.85 -7.92
CA VAL A 164 -10.10 -37.77 -8.58
C VAL A 164 -9.97 -37.59 -10.08
N THR A 165 -9.32 -38.56 -10.72
CA THR A 165 -9.15 -38.61 -12.17
C THR A 165 -10.12 -39.64 -12.79
N PRO A 166 -10.23 -39.72 -14.13
CA PRO A 166 -11.03 -40.77 -14.75
C PRO A 166 -10.58 -42.20 -14.37
N THR A 167 -9.31 -42.39 -14.02
CA THR A 167 -8.70 -43.70 -13.79
C THR A 167 -8.28 -43.97 -12.34
N THR A 168 -8.09 -42.94 -11.51
CA THR A 168 -7.55 -43.08 -10.14
C THR A 168 -8.26 -42.17 -9.13
N GLU A 169 -8.29 -42.61 -7.88
CA GLU A 169 -8.77 -41.85 -6.73
C GLU A 169 -7.71 -41.92 -5.61
N THR A 170 -7.15 -40.79 -5.23
CA THR A 170 -6.08 -40.71 -4.24
C THR A 170 -6.33 -39.61 -3.21
N MET A 171 -5.78 -39.79 -2.01
CA MET A 171 -5.82 -38.80 -0.94
C MET A 171 -4.40 -38.28 -0.72
N ILE A 172 -4.05 -37.19 -1.41
CA ILE A 172 -2.71 -36.61 -1.41
C ILE A 172 -2.67 -35.19 -0.83
N ASP A 173 -3.83 -34.55 -0.73
CA ASP A 173 -4.00 -33.27 -0.04
C ASP A 173 -4.37 -33.59 1.43
N LEU A 174 -3.48 -33.28 2.36
CA LEU A 174 -3.60 -33.72 3.75
C LEU A 174 -3.91 -32.55 4.67
N ILE A 175 -4.74 -32.81 5.69
CA ILE A 175 -4.85 -31.98 6.89
C ILE A 175 -4.21 -32.77 8.03
N ILE A 176 -3.20 -32.18 8.64
CA ILE A 176 -2.39 -32.78 9.70
C ILE A 176 -2.43 -31.86 10.90
N THR A 177 -2.70 -32.37 12.09
CA THR A 177 -2.75 -31.55 13.31
C THR A 177 -2.21 -32.30 14.51
N ASN A 178 -1.62 -31.58 15.46
CA ASN A 178 -1.27 -32.13 16.77
C ASN A 178 -2.45 -32.12 17.77
N LYS A 179 -3.55 -31.46 17.41
CA LYS A 179 -4.78 -31.41 18.20
C LYS A 179 -5.99 -31.50 17.30
N ALA A 180 -6.66 -32.65 17.31
CA ALA A 180 -7.82 -32.92 16.46
C ALA A 180 -8.99 -31.96 16.73
N ASP A 181 -9.22 -31.57 17.99
CA ASP A 181 -10.31 -30.67 18.39
C ASP A 181 -10.21 -29.26 17.78
N LEU A 182 -9.07 -28.88 17.20
CA LEU A 182 -8.94 -27.59 16.52
C LEU A 182 -9.69 -27.55 15.19
N VAL A 183 -9.97 -28.71 14.59
CA VAL A 183 -10.49 -28.82 13.23
C VAL A 183 -11.84 -29.50 13.21
N GLU A 184 -12.82 -28.81 12.64
CA GLU A 184 -14.21 -29.26 12.49
C GLU A 184 -14.67 -29.16 11.04
N ASN A 185 -15.81 -29.78 10.72
CA ASN A 185 -16.50 -29.59 9.43
C ASN A 185 -15.61 -29.81 8.19
N ILE A 186 -14.77 -30.85 8.21
CA ILE A 186 -13.93 -31.22 7.07
C ILE A 186 -14.83 -31.59 5.89
N LYS A 187 -14.62 -30.94 4.75
CA LYS A 187 -15.38 -31.12 3.52
C LYS A 187 -14.46 -31.12 2.32
N THR A 188 -14.70 -32.08 1.44
CA THR A 188 -14.03 -32.16 0.14
C THR A 188 -15.00 -31.76 -0.95
N ALA A 189 -14.66 -30.73 -1.71
CA ALA A 189 -15.53 -30.13 -2.71
C ALA A 189 -14.84 -30.01 -4.06
N ASP A 190 -15.47 -30.54 -5.10
CA ASP A 190 -15.01 -30.34 -6.47
C ASP A 190 -15.34 -28.91 -6.95
N THR A 191 -14.30 -28.10 -7.14
CA THR A 191 -14.45 -26.72 -7.62
C THR A 191 -14.46 -26.60 -9.13
N GLY A 192 -13.99 -27.63 -9.85
CA GLY A 192 -13.79 -27.57 -11.29
C GLY A 192 -12.72 -26.59 -11.76
N ILE A 193 -11.86 -26.15 -10.85
CA ILE A 193 -10.71 -25.28 -11.15
C ILE A 193 -9.50 -26.13 -11.51
N SER A 194 -9.32 -27.26 -10.81
CA SER A 194 -8.19 -28.20 -10.95
C SER A 194 -8.68 -29.66 -11.03
N ASP A 195 -7.76 -30.59 -11.29
CA ASP A 195 -7.96 -32.04 -11.10
C ASP A 195 -7.92 -32.45 -9.61
N HIS A 196 -7.47 -31.54 -8.73
CA HIS A 196 -7.62 -31.65 -7.28
C HIS A 196 -8.94 -31.02 -6.79
N ASN A 197 -9.57 -31.69 -5.83
CA ASN A 197 -10.72 -31.18 -5.09
C ASN A 197 -10.24 -30.23 -3.98
N LEU A 198 -11.05 -29.21 -3.68
CA LEU A 198 -10.81 -28.33 -2.55
C LEU A 198 -11.08 -29.08 -1.25
N VAL A 199 -10.06 -29.18 -0.40
CA VAL A 199 -10.21 -29.65 0.98
C VAL A 199 -10.40 -28.42 1.87
N SER A 200 -11.52 -28.37 2.59
CA SER A 200 -11.88 -27.26 3.46
C SER A 200 -12.25 -27.78 4.84
N PHE A 201 -11.99 -26.96 5.86
CA PHE A 201 -12.36 -27.25 7.23
C PHE A 201 -12.64 -25.93 7.96
N SER A 202 -13.36 -26.02 9.08
CA SER A 202 -13.59 -24.91 9.99
C SER A 202 -12.74 -25.12 11.23
N MET A 203 -12.31 -24.03 11.85
CA MET A 203 -11.74 -24.07 13.19
C MET A 203 -12.63 -23.16 14.03
N ASP A 204 -12.97 -23.57 15.26
CA ASP A 204 -13.68 -22.69 16.18
C ASP A 204 -12.72 -21.62 16.71
N PHE A 205 -12.55 -20.63 15.85
CA PHE A 205 -11.95 -19.36 16.13
C PHE A 205 -13.06 -18.36 15.90
N ASN A 206 -13.21 -17.36 16.77
CA ASN A 206 -14.24 -16.33 16.63
C ASN A 206 -13.61 -15.08 15.98
N PRO A 207 -13.33 -15.05 14.65
CA PRO A 207 -12.78 -13.88 14.01
C PRO A 207 -13.84 -12.78 13.97
N ARG A 208 -13.40 -11.52 14.07
CA ARG A 208 -14.29 -10.37 13.88
C ARG A 208 -14.93 -10.45 12.50
N LYS A 209 -16.24 -10.76 12.43
CA LYS A 209 -17.04 -10.56 11.21
C LYS A 209 -16.97 -9.08 10.86
N VAL A 210 -16.49 -8.75 9.67
CA VAL A 210 -16.44 -7.35 9.23
C VAL A 210 -17.81 -6.94 8.71
N PRO A 211 -18.46 -5.94 9.33
CA PRO A 211 -19.70 -5.43 8.82
C PRO A 211 -19.47 -4.83 7.43
N PRO A 212 -20.47 -4.86 6.54
CA PRO A 212 -20.36 -4.23 5.23
C PRO A 212 -19.96 -2.76 5.39
N ARG A 213 -19.06 -2.27 4.52
CA ARG A 213 -18.64 -0.87 4.53
C ARG A 213 -19.84 0.00 4.13
N ILE A 214 -20.44 0.63 5.13
CA ILE A 214 -21.47 1.65 4.95
C ILE A 214 -20.74 2.98 4.94
N VAL A 215 -20.91 3.75 3.88
CA VAL A 215 -20.42 5.12 3.79
C VAL A 215 -21.60 6.06 3.87
N THR A 216 -21.48 7.10 4.69
CA THR A 216 -22.43 8.21 4.69
C THR A 216 -22.02 9.16 3.58
N ILE A 217 -22.94 9.45 2.65
CA ILE A 217 -22.72 10.41 1.57
C ILE A 217 -23.85 11.43 1.57
N ARG A 218 -23.56 12.69 1.23
CA ARG A 218 -24.59 13.69 0.94
C ARG A 218 -25.16 13.47 -0.46
N ASN A 219 -26.47 13.68 -0.63
CA ASN A 219 -27.13 13.48 -1.93
C ASN A 219 -27.09 14.73 -2.83
N CYS A 220 -25.88 15.16 -3.23
CA CYS A 220 -25.71 16.35 -4.07
C CYS A 220 -26.26 16.21 -5.51
N LYS A 221 -26.66 15.00 -5.94
CA LYS A 221 -27.16 14.77 -7.32
C LYS A 221 -28.59 15.26 -7.55
N LYS A 222 -29.40 15.37 -6.50
CA LYS A 222 -30.80 15.81 -6.58
C LYS A 222 -30.98 17.22 -6.01
N MET A 223 -29.88 17.93 -5.74
CA MET A 223 -29.91 19.24 -5.12
C MET A 223 -30.33 20.29 -6.14
N GLU A 224 -31.26 21.15 -5.76
CA GLU A 224 -31.67 22.31 -6.54
C GLU A 224 -30.72 23.47 -6.24
N ILE A 225 -29.71 23.63 -7.09
CA ILE A 225 -28.59 24.56 -6.86
C ILE A 225 -29.08 26.01 -6.69
N GLU A 226 -30.07 26.44 -7.49
CA GLU A 226 -30.61 27.81 -7.41
C GLU A 226 -31.30 28.08 -6.06
N LYS A 227 -32.07 27.12 -5.54
CA LYS A 227 -32.72 27.26 -4.23
C LYS A 227 -31.68 27.29 -3.10
N PHE A 228 -30.66 26.43 -3.19
CA PHE A 228 -29.54 26.41 -2.25
C PHE A 228 -28.80 27.76 -2.20
N LYS A 229 -28.51 28.36 -3.37
CA LYS A 229 -27.89 29.69 -3.46
C LYS A 229 -28.79 30.78 -2.87
N LEU A 230 -30.09 30.76 -3.17
CA LEU A 230 -31.04 31.72 -2.63
C LEU A 230 -31.13 31.67 -1.10
N ASP A 231 -31.18 30.48 -0.52
CA ASP A 231 -31.25 30.32 0.95
C ASP A 231 -29.95 30.77 1.63
N LEU A 232 -28.79 30.61 0.97
CA LEU A 232 -27.51 31.16 1.45
C LEU A 232 -27.44 32.68 1.35
N GLN A 233 -28.01 33.29 0.30
CA GLN A 233 -28.08 34.76 0.20
C GLN A 233 -28.96 35.37 1.29
N ASN A 234 -30.02 34.66 1.70
CA ASN A 234 -30.94 35.09 2.75
C ASN A 234 -30.52 34.64 4.16
N ALA A 235 -29.40 33.93 4.29
CA ALA A 235 -28.94 33.43 5.58
C ALA A 235 -28.49 34.59 6.49
N PRO A 236 -28.69 34.48 7.81
CA PRO A 236 -28.40 35.56 8.75
C PRO A 236 -26.91 35.63 9.10
N TRP A 237 -26.04 35.85 8.11
CA TRP A 237 -24.58 35.89 8.28
C TRP A 237 -24.14 36.97 9.27
N CYS A 238 -24.87 38.09 9.37
CA CYS A 238 -24.63 39.16 10.33
C CYS A 238 -24.68 38.70 11.79
N THR A 239 -25.28 37.55 12.10
CA THR A 239 -25.23 36.95 13.44
C THR A 239 -23.79 36.65 13.88
N CYS A 240 -22.88 36.42 12.93
CA CYS A 240 -21.46 36.19 13.22
C CYS A 240 -20.79 37.47 13.75
N GLU A 241 -21.25 38.66 13.37
CA GLU A 241 -20.68 39.94 13.83
C GLU A 241 -20.98 40.23 15.31
N MET A 242 -21.91 39.48 15.92
CA MET A 242 -22.31 39.65 17.33
C MET A 242 -21.30 39.05 18.33
N PHE A 243 -20.32 38.29 17.87
CA PHE A 243 -19.33 37.62 18.70
C PHE A 243 -17.97 38.31 18.54
N ASP A 244 -17.27 38.54 19.65
CA ASP A 244 -15.92 39.10 19.63
C ASP A 244 -14.86 38.02 19.36
N ASP A 245 -15.10 36.79 19.83
CA ASP A 245 -14.18 35.66 19.72
C ASP A 245 -14.27 34.99 18.33
N ILE A 246 -13.12 34.77 17.69
CA ILE A 246 -13.04 34.26 16.32
C ILE A 246 -13.45 32.79 16.22
N GLU A 247 -13.19 31.98 17.25
CA GLU A 247 -13.65 30.59 17.31
C GLU A 247 -15.18 30.52 17.40
N ASP A 248 -15.80 31.39 18.19
CA ASP A 248 -17.26 31.52 18.26
C ASP A 248 -17.86 31.98 16.92
N LYS A 249 -17.27 33.00 16.26
CA LYS A 249 -17.66 33.43 14.90
C LYS A 249 -17.63 32.26 13.91
N CYS A 250 -16.52 31.50 13.91
CA CYS A 250 -16.36 30.34 13.03
C CYS A 250 -17.38 29.24 13.32
N SER A 251 -17.69 28.99 14.60
CA SER A 251 -18.67 27.98 15.00
C SER A 251 -20.06 28.34 14.50
N VAL A 252 -20.51 29.57 14.74
CA VAL A 252 -21.85 30.04 14.32
C VAL A 252 -21.98 30.04 12.80
N TRP A 253 -20.97 30.53 12.08
CA TRP A 253 -20.95 30.48 10.62
C TRP A 253 -21.07 29.04 10.10
N THR A 254 -20.32 28.13 10.73
CA THR A 254 -20.30 26.71 10.36
C THR A 254 -21.66 26.06 10.59
N ASP A 255 -22.35 26.40 11.68
CA ASP A 255 -23.67 25.86 12.01
C ASP A 255 -24.74 26.36 11.04
N ILE A 256 -24.78 27.67 10.73
CA ILE A 256 -25.69 28.25 9.72
C ILE A 256 -25.50 27.55 8.36
N PHE A 257 -24.25 27.40 7.92
CA PHE A 257 -23.96 26.75 6.64
C PHE A 257 -24.35 25.26 6.65
N LYS A 258 -24.11 24.55 7.76
CA LYS A 258 -24.46 23.12 7.91
C LYS A 258 -25.96 22.88 7.89
N ASP A 259 -26.75 23.73 8.52
CA ASP A 259 -28.20 23.60 8.58
C ASP A 259 -28.80 23.72 7.17
N ILE A 260 -28.38 24.72 6.41
CA ILE A 260 -28.77 24.89 4.99
C ILE A 260 -28.29 23.68 4.16
N CYS A 261 -27.08 23.18 4.41
CA CYS A 261 -26.59 21.98 3.73
C CYS A 261 -27.41 20.72 4.05
N GLU A 262 -27.97 20.60 5.25
CA GLU A 262 -28.79 19.43 5.62
C GLU A 262 -30.17 19.47 4.96
N GLU A 263 -30.76 20.66 4.78
CA GLU A 263 -31.99 20.82 4.01
C GLU A 263 -31.81 20.43 2.54
N HIS A 264 -30.76 20.97 1.89
CA HIS A 264 -30.57 20.84 0.44
C HIS A 264 -29.81 19.57 0.02
N ALA A 265 -28.92 19.07 0.87
CA ALA A 265 -28.06 17.93 0.58
C ALA A 265 -28.00 16.94 1.75
N PRO A 266 -29.13 16.32 2.15
CA PRO A 266 -29.20 15.48 3.33
C PRO A 266 -28.26 14.26 3.26
N LYS A 267 -27.76 13.85 4.43
CA LYS A 267 -26.89 12.68 4.56
C LYS A 267 -27.68 11.39 4.38
N ARG A 268 -27.13 10.44 3.61
CA ARG A 268 -27.68 9.08 3.49
C ARG A 268 -26.60 8.01 3.67
N LYS A 269 -26.96 6.91 4.30
CA LYS A 269 -26.12 5.72 4.45
C LYS A 269 -26.22 4.87 3.19
N VAL A 270 -25.09 4.67 2.51
CA VAL A 270 -25.01 3.81 1.33
C VAL A 270 -24.11 2.63 1.63
N LYS A 271 -24.66 1.42 1.45
CA LYS A 271 -23.88 0.18 1.49
C LYS A 271 -23.04 0.10 0.22
N LEU A 272 -21.72 0.18 0.35
CA LEU A 272 -20.82 0.04 -0.79
C LEU A 272 -20.88 -1.39 -1.31
N ARG A 273 -21.45 -1.60 -2.49
CA ARG A 273 -21.51 -2.90 -3.16
C ARG A 273 -20.27 -3.06 -4.06
N ARG A 274 -19.64 -4.23 -4.01
CA ARG A 274 -18.58 -4.59 -4.97
C ARG A 274 -19.22 -4.76 -6.34
N GLN A 275 -18.57 -4.24 -7.39
CA GLN A 275 -18.97 -4.54 -8.77
C GLN A 275 -18.65 -6.02 -9.05
N THR A 276 -19.65 -6.88 -8.95
CA THR A 276 -19.60 -8.19 -9.60
C THR A 276 -19.96 -8.02 -11.06
N LEU A 277 -19.23 -8.65 -11.99
CA LEU A 277 -19.59 -8.67 -13.42
C LEU A 277 -20.89 -9.51 -13.61
N PRO A 278 -22.08 -8.88 -13.73
CA PRO A 278 -23.34 -9.62 -13.61
C PRO A 278 -23.57 -10.58 -14.79
N TRP A 279 -23.02 -10.25 -15.97
CA TRP A 279 -23.25 -10.98 -17.22
C TRP A 279 -22.52 -12.33 -17.34
N MET A 280 -21.54 -12.63 -16.48
CA MET A 280 -20.74 -13.86 -16.55
C MET A 280 -21.31 -15.04 -15.74
N ARG A 281 -22.29 -14.79 -14.87
CA ARG A 281 -22.82 -15.77 -13.91
C ARG A 281 -23.41 -17.01 -14.59
N HIS A 282 -24.16 -16.83 -15.67
CA HIS A 282 -24.88 -17.92 -16.34
C HIS A 282 -23.93 -18.91 -17.04
N LYS A 283 -22.89 -18.41 -17.70
CA LYS A 283 -21.93 -19.24 -18.44
C LYS A 283 -20.99 -20.02 -17.51
N MET A 284 -20.56 -19.40 -16.40
CA MET A 284 -19.80 -20.12 -15.35
C MET A 284 -20.62 -21.27 -14.74
N ASN A 285 -21.90 -21.03 -14.45
CA ASN A 285 -22.79 -22.06 -13.92
C ASN A 285 -23.04 -23.19 -14.93
N ARG A 286 -23.17 -22.86 -16.23
CA ARG A 286 -23.29 -23.85 -17.30
C ARG A 286 -22.05 -24.74 -17.39
N ARG A 287 -20.84 -24.15 -17.34
CA ARG A 287 -19.59 -24.91 -17.27
C ARG A 287 -19.55 -25.84 -16.06
N TYR A 288 -19.90 -25.32 -14.88
CA TYR A 288 -19.93 -26.10 -13.65
C TYR A 288 -20.88 -27.30 -13.76
N LYS A 289 -22.10 -27.10 -14.27
CA LYS A 289 -23.06 -28.19 -14.52
C LYS A 289 -22.51 -29.24 -15.50
N ALA A 290 -21.82 -28.83 -16.56
CA ALA A 290 -21.22 -29.76 -17.52
C ALA A 290 -20.10 -30.60 -16.90
N LEU A 291 -19.26 -29.99 -16.04
CA LEU A 291 -18.26 -30.73 -15.27
C LEU A 291 -18.90 -31.78 -14.35
N GLN A 292 -19.95 -31.39 -13.61
CA GLN A 292 -20.65 -32.32 -12.72
C GLN A 292 -21.25 -33.50 -13.48
N LYS A 293 -21.77 -33.28 -14.70
CA LYS A 293 -22.23 -34.38 -15.58
C LYS A 293 -21.08 -35.28 -16.03
N ALA A 294 -19.98 -34.71 -16.53
CA ALA A 294 -18.82 -35.48 -16.97
C ALA A 294 -18.19 -36.32 -15.85
N LYS A 295 -18.26 -35.84 -14.60
CA LYS A 295 -17.78 -36.59 -13.43
C LYS A 295 -18.72 -37.70 -12.96
N LYS A 296 -20.05 -37.53 -13.14
CA LYS A 296 -21.02 -38.61 -12.87
C LYS A 296 -20.83 -39.79 -13.82
N GLU A 297 -20.51 -39.52 -15.07
CA GLU A 297 -20.26 -40.53 -16.09
C GLU A 297 -18.80 -40.47 -16.56
N ARG A 298 -17.86 -40.89 -15.68
CA ARG A 298 -16.42 -40.72 -15.91
C ARG A 298 -15.91 -41.30 -17.22
N ASN A 299 -16.51 -42.41 -17.68
CA ASN A 299 -16.09 -43.13 -18.89
C ASN A 299 -16.65 -42.51 -20.18
N ASN A 300 -17.47 -41.47 -20.08
CA ASN A 300 -18.09 -40.82 -21.23
C ASN A 300 -17.21 -39.67 -21.75
N GLU A 301 -16.36 -39.98 -22.73
CA GLU A 301 -15.45 -39.00 -23.34
C GLU A 301 -16.19 -37.82 -24.01
N GLY A 302 -17.42 -38.05 -24.48
CA GLY A 302 -18.28 -37.00 -25.06
C GLY A 302 -18.57 -35.88 -24.07
N LEU A 303 -18.90 -36.21 -22.82
CA LEU A 303 -19.17 -35.23 -21.76
C LEU A 303 -17.90 -34.47 -21.35
N TRP A 304 -16.75 -35.15 -21.31
CA TRP A 304 -15.46 -34.49 -21.08
C TRP A 304 -15.05 -33.55 -22.22
N LYS A 305 -15.41 -33.88 -23.47
CA LYS A 305 -15.22 -33.01 -24.64
C LYS A 305 -16.12 -31.77 -24.56
N GLU A 306 -17.38 -31.95 -24.16
CA GLU A 306 -18.31 -30.84 -23.94
C GLU A 306 -17.84 -29.91 -22.82
N TYR A 307 -17.39 -30.46 -21.69
CA TYR A 307 -16.81 -29.68 -20.59
C TYR A 307 -15.58 -28.89 -21.05
N ARG A 308 -14.63 -29.52 -21.75
CA ARG A 308 -13.42 -28.84 -22.27
C ARG A 308 -13.78 -27.70 -23.21
N LYS A 309 -14.76 -27.90 -24.09
CA LYS A 309 -15.28 -26.85 -24.99
C LYS A 309 -15.82 -25.66 -24.18
N LEU A 310 -16.73 -25.92 -23.23
CA LEU A 310 -17.31 -24.87 -22.37
C LEU A 310 -16.27 -24.15 -21.51
N ARG A 311 -15.27 -24.87 -21.00
CA ARG A 311 -14.15 -24.27 -20.25
C ARG A 311 -13.38 -23.27 -21.10
N ASN A 312 -13.04 -23.66 -22.32
CA ASN A 312 -12.27 -22.82 -23.23
C ASN A 312 -13.09 -21.61 -23.70
N GLU A 313 -14.39 -21.79 -23.98
CA GLU A 313 -15.32 -20.70 -24.31
C GLU A 313 -15.40 -19.65 -23.20
N VAL A 314 -15.67 -20.07 -21.96
CA VAL A 314 -15.75 -19.16 -20.80
C VAL A 314 -14.42 -18.44 -20.57
N THR A 315 -13.29 -19.14 -20.73
CA THR A 315 -11.96 -18.55 -20.56
C THR A 315 -11.65 -17.52 -21.66
N ALA A 316 -11.99 -17.82 -22.91
CA ALA A 316 -11.80 -16.93 -24.04
C ALA A 316 -12.65 -15.66 -23.91
N GLU A 317 -13.90 -15.79 -23.48
CA GLU A 317 -14.78 -14.67 -23.24
C GLU A 317 -14.32 -13.78 -22.09
N LEU A 318 -13.81 -14.37 -20.99
CA LEU A 318 -13.22 -13.60 -19.89
C LEU A 318 -12.05 -12.74 -20.38
N ARG A 319 -11.16 -13.33 -21.19
CA ARG A 319 -10.04 -12.61 -21.80
C ARG A 319 -10.52 -11.49 -22.73
N ARG A 320 -11.54 -11.76 -23.55
CA ARG A 320 -12.13 -10.79 -24.49
C ARG A 320 -12.78 -9.62 -23.75
N ALA A 321 -13.65 -9.91 -22.78
CA ALA A 321 -14.32 -8.88 -21.98
C ALA A 321 -13.31 -7.99 -21.23
N LYS A 322 -12.24 -8.58 -20.68
CA LYS A 322 -11.15 -7.83 -20.05
C LYS A 322 -10.42 -6.94 -21.07
N SER A 323 -10.12 -7.47 -22.25
CA SER A 323 -9.48 -6.70 -23.33
C SER A 323 -10.36 -5.53 -23.79
N THR A 324 -11.65 -5.77 -24.02
CA THR A 324 -12.61 -4.74 -24.45
C THR A 324 -12.76 -3.66 -23.39
N TYR A 325 -12.91 -4.01 -22.13
CA TYR A 325 -13.00 -3.05 -21.02
C TYR A 325 -11.79 -2.09 -20.98
N PHE A 326 -10.58 -2.61 -21.09
CA PHE A 326 -9.37 -1.76 -21.10
C PHE A 326 -9.22 -0.96 -22.39
N ALA A 327 -9.64 -1.50 -23.54
CA ALA A 327 -9.66 -0.78 -24.81
C ALA A 327 -10.65 0.39 -24.79
N GLU A 328 -11.86 0.20 -24.25
CA GLU A 328 -12.87 1.25 -24.08
C GLU A 328 -12.38 2.34 -23.10
N LEU A 329 -11.75 1.95 -22.00
CA LEU A 329 -11.12 2.89 -21.06
C LEU A 329 -10.00 3.72 -21.71
N ALA A 330 -9.21 3.10 -22.60
CA ALA A 330 -8.13 3.77 -23.32
C ALA A 330 -8.63 4.71 -24.45
N ASN A 331 -9.78 4.38 -25.06
CA ASN A 331 -10.39 5.17 -26.13
C ASN A 331 -11.25 6.35 -25.62
N CYS A 332 -11.41 6.53 -24.29
CA CYS A 332 -12.12 7.68 -23.75
C CYS A 332 -11.34 8.98 -24.05
N GLN A 333 -11.80 9.75 -25.02
CA GLN A 333 -11.24 11.07 -25.37
C GLN A 333 -11.16 11.95 -24.10
N LYS A 334 -9.96 12.46 -23.78
CA LYS A 334 -9.55 13.19 -22.55
C LYS A 334 -9.05 12.30 -21.39
N ILE A 335 -8.09 11.42 -21.66
CA ILE A 335 -7.27 10.82 -20.59
C ILE A 335 -6.20 11.84 -20.18
N ASN A 336 -6.37 12.50 -19.02
CA ASN A 336 -5.26 13.23 -18.41
C ASN A 336 -4.20 12.25 -17.87
N THR A 337 -2.95 12.69 -17.73
CA THR A 337 -1.81 11.85 -17.28
C THR A 337 -2.13 11.05 -16.02
N ARG A 338 -2.88 11.63 -15.07
CA ARG A 338 -3.33 10.95 -13.84
C ARG A 338 -4.29 9.80 -14.13
N LYS A 339 -5.30 9.97 -14.99
CA LYS A 339 -6.22 8.90 -15.40
C LYS A 339 -5.49 7.83 -16.19
N TYR A 340 -4.55 8.20 -17.05
CA TYR A 340 -3.72 7.26 -17.81
C TYR A 340 -2.93 6.36 -16.86
N TRP A 341 -2.18 6.95 -15.93
CA TRP A 341 -1.44 6.19 -14.93
C TRP A 341 -2.35 5.37 -14.03
N LYS A 342 -3.56 5.84 -13.69
CA LYS A 342 -4.54 5.06 -12.94
C LYS A 342 -5.00 3.81 -13.72
N ILE A 343 -5.35 3.97 -15.01
CA ILE A 343 -5.75 2.86 -15.89
C ILE A 343 -4.60 1.89 -16.09
N LEU A 344 -3.39 2.39 -16.36
CA LEU A 344 -2.19 1.58 -16.56
C LEU A 344 -1.81 0.83 -15.28
N ASN A 345 -1.95 1.47 -14.11
CA ASN A 345 -1.77 0.82 -12.82
C ASN A 345 -2.83 -0.25 -12.58
N GLN A 346 -4.09 0.01 -12.89
CA GLN A 346 -5.18 -0.97 -12.77
C GLN A 346 -4.97 -2.17 -13.70
N ALA A 347 -4.59 -1.94 -14.96
CA ALA A 347 -4.30 -2.97 -15.94
C ALA A 347 -3.05 -3.80 -15.58
N SER A 348 -2.02 -3.14 -15.02
CA SER A 348 -0.77 -3.76 -14.58
C SER A 348 -0.86 -4.39 -13.19
N GLY A 349 -2.02 -4.31 -12.51
CA GLY A 349 -2.19 -4.74 -11.12
C GLY A 349 -1.39 -3.92 -10.09
N LYS A 350 -0.89 -2.75 -10.47
CA LYS A 350 -0.21 -1.78 -9.59
C LYS A 350 -1.21 -0.93 -8.79
N GLU A 351 -2.29 -1.51 -8.27
CA GLU A 351 -3.10 -0.76 -7.31
C GLU A 351 -2.26 -0.51 -6.05
N SER A 352 -2.09 0.76 -5.73
CA SER A 352 -1.62 1.20 -4.42
C SER A 352 -2.74 0.89 -3.42
N ASN A 353 -2.80 -0.37 -2.97
CA ASN A 353 -3.54 -0.68 -1.76
C ASN A 353 -2.90 0.17 -0.66
N MET A 354 -3.65 1.13 -0.14
CA MET A 354 -3.29 1.88 1.06
C MET A 354 -2.92 0.83 2.10
N LYS A 355 -1.63 0.72 2.42
CA LYS A 355 -1.15 -0.22 3.43
C LYS A 355 -1.78 0.26 4.72
N THR A 356 -2.89 -0.35 5.14
CA THR A 356 -3.47 -0.03 6.43
C THR A 356 -2.45 -0.48 7.47
N ILE A 357 -1.77 0.50 8.08
CA ILE A 357 -0.84 0.26 9.16
C ILE A 357 -1.68 -0.21 10.33
N ARG A 358 -1.68 -1.52 10.59
CA ARG A 358 -2.38 -2.14 11.73
C ARG A 358 -1.47 -2.40 12.91
N ALA A 359 -0.16 -2.28 12.68
CA ALA A 359 0.82 -2.43 13.71
C ALA A 359 2.10 -1.67 13.36
N ILE A 360 2.71 -1.03 14.35
CA ILE A 360 4.06 -0.48 14.27
C ILE A 360 4.91 -1.11 15.36
N LYS A 361 6.22 -1.18 15.13
CA LYS A 361 7.15 -1.49 16.22
C LYS A 361 7.42 -0.21 16.98
N SER A 362 7.29 -0.25 18.31
CA SER A 362 7.77 0.82 19.17
C SER A 362 9.30 0.86 19.17
N ASP A 363 9.85 1.95 19.71
CA ASP A 363 11.30 2.11 19.94
C ASP A 363 11.87 1.00 20.85
N THR A 364 11.01 0.37 21.68
CA THR A 364 11.35 -0.78 22.53
C THR A 364 11.25 -2.14 21.82
N GLY A 365 10.88 -2.16 20.53
CA GLY A 365 10.72 -3.37 19.73
C GLY A 365 9.38 -4.10 19.90
N ALA A 366 8.49 -3.62 20.78
CA ALA A 366 7.16 -4.19 20.99
C ALA A 366 6.22 -3.87 19.81
N LEU A 367 5.30 -4.79 19.52
CA LEU A 367 4.34 -4.62 18.43
C LEU A 367 3.09 -3.90 18.96
N VAL A 368 2.91 -2.64 18.57
CA VAL A 368 1.76 -1.81 18.95
C VAL A 368 0.68 -1.93 17.89
N THR A 369 -0.54 -2.33 18.27
CA THR A 369 -1.68 -2.55 17.35
C THR A 369 -2.86 -1.60 17.59
N ASN A 370 -2.76 -0.68 18.55
CA ASN A 370 -3.82 0.27 18.88
C ASN A 370 -3.70 1.53 18.01
N ASP A 371 -4.78 1.90 17.31
CA ASP A 371 -4.77 3.02 16.36
C ASP A 371 -4.40 4.37 17.01
N ARG A 372 -4.83 4.62 18.25
CA ARG A 372 -4.51 5.87 18.97
C ARG A 372 -3.03 5.92 19.37
N GLU A 373 -2.49 4.80 19.84
CA GLU A 373 -1.07 4.70 20.19
C GLU A 373 -0.18 4.83 18.95
N ILE A 374 -0.59 4.22 17.83
CA ILE A 374 0.09 4.37 16.54
C ILE A 374 0.16 5.85 16.13
N ALA A 375 -0.97 6.57 16.21
CA ALA A 375 -1.02 7.99 15.87
C ALA A 375 -0.10 8.83 16.77
N ASN A 376 -0.10 8.57 18.07
CA ASN A 376 0.76 9.28 19.04
C ASN A 376 2.25 9.03 18.80
N ILE A 377 2.65 7.78 18.50
CA ILE A 377 4.04 7.45 18.18
C ILE A 377 4.50 8.18 16.92
N LEU A 378 3.67 8.21 15.87
CA LEU A 378 3.97 8.96 14.65
C LEU A 378 4.07 10.46 14.93
N ASN A 379 3.12 11.03 15.66
CA ASN A 379 3.14 12.45 16.02
C ASN A 379 4.42 12.82 16.78
N LYS A 380 4.77 12.04 17.81
CA LYS A 380 6.00 12.24 18.58
C LYS A 380 7.26 12.15 17.70
N HIS A 381 7.29 11.21 16.76
CA HIS A 381 8.41 11.07 15.84
C HIS A 381 8.60 12.31 14.98
N PHE A 382 7.54 12.80 14.33
CA PHE A 382 7.61 13.97 13.45
C PHE A 382 7.85 15.27 14.22
N ALA A 383 7.23 15.45 15.39
CA ALA A 383 7.45 16.63 16.23
C ALA A 383 8.91 16.75 16.73
N THR A 384 9.56 15.62 17.07
CA THR A 384 10.93 15.62 17.63
C THR A 384 12.04 15.52 16.58
N THR A 385 11.71 15.46 15.29
CA THR A 385 12.73 15.28 14.23
C THR A 385 13.63 16.51 14.11
N GLY A 386 13.06 17.72 14.23
CA GLY A 386 13.82 18.98 14.19
C GLY A 386 14.86 19.07 15.30
N GLU A 387 14.44 18.84 16.56
CA GLU A 387 15.32 18.86 17.73
C GLU A 387 16.48 17.86 17.62
N LYS A 388 16.20 16.64 17.15
CA LYS A 388 17.23 15.61 16.94
C LYS A 388 18.24 16.00 15.88
N LEU A 389 17.79 16.63 14.79
CA LEU A 389 18.69 17.12 13.74
C LEU A 389 19.54 18.29 14.25
N ALA A 390 18.94 19.22 15.01
CA ALA A 390 19.67 20.32 15.63
C ALA A 390 20.77 19.81 16.57
N GLY A 391 20.49 18.80 17.40
CA GLY A 391 21.48 18.21 18.30
C GLY A 391 22.63 17.44 17.62
N LEU A 392 22.49 17.10 16.33
CA LEU A 392 23.54 16.44 15.54
C LEU A 392 24.49 17.44 14.85
N LEU A 393 24.13 18.72 14.79
CA LEU A 393 24.97 19.77 14.24
C LEU A 393 26.04 20.13 15.27
N ASN A 394 27.25 19.59 15.10
CA ASN A 394 28.39 20.02 15.91
C ASN A 394 28.72 21.48 15.58
N SER A 395 28.84 22.34 16.60
CA SER A 395 29.28 23.73 16.51
C SER A 395 30.76 23.80 16.10
N HIS A 396 31.09 23.50 14.84
CA HIS A 396 32.44 23.67 14.32
C HIS A 396 32.56 25.07 13.70
N TYR A 397 33.39 25.89 14.36
CA TYR A 397 33.95 27.17 13.91
C TYR A 397 32.95 28.10 13.21
N VAL A 398 32.41 29.04 13.97
CA VAL A 398 31.73 30.24 13.46
C VAL A 398 32.83 31.27 13.19
N PRO A 399 33.38 31.42 11.96
CA PRO A 399 34.17 32.60 11.68
C PRO A 399 33.30 33.84 11.91
N THR A 400 33.81 34.84 12.62
CA THR A 400 33.19 36.18 12.68
C THR A 400 33.10 36.73 11.26
N VAL A 401 31.98 36.46 10.59
CA VAL A 401 31.59 37.05 9.32
C VAL A 401 30.28 37.76 9.60
N GLU A 402 30.20 39.01 9.17
CA GLU A 402 28.95 39.76 9.19
C GLU A 402 27.91 38.98 8.37
N LEU A 403 26.82 38.58 9.04
CA LEU A 403 25.65 38.05 8.36
C LEU A 403 25.12 39.12 7.40
N ILE A 404 24.59 38.69 6.26
CA ILE A 404 23.94 39.64 5.35
C ILE A 404 22.66 40.11 6.03
N ASP A 405 22.57 41.41 6.34
CA ASP A 405 21.30 42.05 6.67
C ASP A 405 20.44 42.10 5.40
N ARG A 406 19.65 41.05 5.18
CA ARG A 406 18.60 41.09 4.16
C ARG A 406 17.44 41.91 4.71
N ILE A 407 17.09 42.99 4.02
CA ILE A 407 15.80 43.64 4.22
C ILE A 407 14.75 42.66 3.71
N SER A 408 14.20 41.87 4.63
CA SER A 408 13.06 41.02 4.34
C SER A 408 11.89 41.92 3.94
N PRO A 409 11.32 41.76 2.73
CA PRO A 409 10.11 42.49 2.34
C PRO A 409 9.03 42.22 3.38
N THR A 410 8.75 43.21 4.21
CA THR A 410 7.80 43.08 5.31
C THR A 410 6.49 43.67 4.84
N VAL A 411 5.48 42.81 4.67
CA VAL A 411 4.12 43.26 4.38
C VAL A 411 3.54 43.77 5.69
N MET A 412 3.38 45.09 5.80
CA MET A 412 2.91 45.74 7.03
C MET A 412 1.43 45.48 7.31
N GLU A 413 0.65 45.29 6.24
CA GLU A 413 -0.80 45.11 6.26
C GLU A 413 -1.21 44.18 5.12
N ILE A 414 -1.98 43.16 5.44
CA ILE A 414 -2.54 42.22 4.46
C ILE A 414 -4.05 42.45 4.47
N GLU A 415 -4.59 42.86 3.33
CA GLU A 415 -6.03 43.02 3.13
C GLU A 415 -6.55 41.84 2.30
N ILE A 416 -7.55 41.14 2.84
CA ILE A 416 -8.18 40.01 2.17
C ILE A 416 -9.32 40.53 1.32
N GLN A 417 -9.15 40.43 0.00
CA GLN A 417 -10.16 40.82 -0.98
C GLN A 417 -11.20 39.71 -1.15
N GLU A 418 -12.47 40.08 -1.24
CA GLU A 418 -13.58 39.14 -1.44
C GLU A 418 -13.40 38.30 -2.72
N GLU A 419 -12.96 38.94 -3.80
CA GLU A 419 -12.71 38.25 -5.08
C GLU A 419 -11.65 37.15 -4.94
N ASN A 420 -10.63 37.36 -4.08
CA ASN A 420 -9.61 36.34 -3.82
C ASN A 420 -10.22 35.14 -3.07
N VAL A 421 -11.09 35.39 -2.10
CA VAL A 421 -11.79 34.33 -1.36
C VAL A 421 -12.69 33.53 -2.31
N LYS A 422 -13.48 34.22 -3.12
CA LYS A 422 -14.34 33.63 -4.16
C LYS A 422 -13.53 32.76 -5.13
N GLU A 423 -12.42 33.25 -5.66
CA GLU A 423 -11.59 32.50 -6.61
C GLU A 423 -11.01 31.22 -5.96
N ASN A 424 -10.57 31.31 -4.71
CA ASN A 424 -10.06 30.16 -3.95
C ASN A 424 -11.16 29.12 -3.70
N LEU A 425 -12.39 29.54 -3.36
CA LEU A 425 -13.55 28.65 -3.21
C LEU A 425 -13.89 27.94 -4.53
N LEU A 426 -13.85 28.65 -5.67
CA LEU A 426 -14.08 28.08 -7.00
C LEU A 426 -13.00 27.08 -7.41
N ARG A 427 -11.76 27.26 -6.94
CA ARG A 427 -10.63 26.35 -7.18
C ARG A 427 -10.65 25.11 -6.28
N LEU A 428 -11.55 25.03 -5.30
CA LEU A 428 -11.64 23.86 -4.42
C LEU A 428 -11.84 22.56 -5.21
N ASN A 429 -11.09 21.54 -4.80
CA ASN A 429 -11.22 20.20 -5.33
C ASN A 429 -12.40 19.49 -4.63
N THR A 430 -13.52 19.38 -5.35
CA THR A 430 -14.78 18.78 -4.89
C THR A 430 -14.69 17.31 -4.50
N HIS A 431 -13.60 16.62 -4.85
CA HIS A 431 -13.37 15.22 -4.51
C HIS A 431 -12.51 15.02 -3.25
N LYS A 432 -12.03 16.11 -2.62
CA LYS A 432 -11.32 16.00 -1.34
C LYS A 432 -12.28 15.54 -0.24
N ALA A 433 -11.72 14.86 0.76
CA ALA A 433 -12.46 14.49 1.95
C ALA A 433 -12.83 15.75 2.73
N THR A 434 -13.96 15.67 3.42
CA THR A 434 -14.41 16.67 4.38
C THR A 434 -13.41 16.81 5.52
N GLY A 435 -13.19 18.04 5.99
CA GLY A 435 -12.34 18.33 7.15
C GLY A 435 -12.98 17.90 8.47
N PRO A 436 -12.30 18.17 9.61
CA PRO A 436 -12.87 17.98 10.95
C PRO A 436 -14.11 18.84 11.20
N ASP A 437 -14.24 19.93 10.44
CA ASP A 437 -15.40 20.83 10.37
C ASP A 437 -16.65 20.19 9.76
N ASP A 438 -16.54 19.03 9.10
CA ASP A 438 -17.61 18.37 8.33
C ASP A 438 -18.21 19.27 7.20
N LEU A 439 -17.42 20.21 6.66
CA LEU A 439 -17.78 21.07 5.54
C LEU A 439 -17.34 20.48 4.18
N PRO A 440 -18.28 20.03 3.32
CA PRO A 440 -17.93 19.32 2.10
C PRO A 440 -17.47 20.30 1.00
N PRO A 441 -16.28 20.11 0.39
CA PRO A 441 -15.72 21.04 -0.61
C PRO A 441 -16.62 21.25 -1.84
N ILE A 442 -17.47 20.26 -2.17
CA ILE A 442 -18.43 20.36 -3.26
C ILE A 442 -19.52 21.42 -3.00
N LEU A 443 -19.96 21.59 -1.75
CA LEU A 443 -20.99 22.58 -1.39
C LEU A 443 -20.36 23.96 -1.23
N LEU A 444 -19.18 24.05 -0.60
CA LEU A 444 -18.42 25.31 -0.51
C LEU A 444 -18.15 25.92 -1.88
N ARG A 445 -17.77 25.08 -2.85
CA ARG A 445 -17.57 25.52 -4.24
C ARG A 445 -18.86 25.94 -4.94
N ALA A 446 -19.97 25.27 -4.65
CA ALA A 446 -21.27 25.60 -5.25
C ALA A 446 -21.84 26.91 -4.70
N ALA A 447 -21.52 27.22 -3.45
CA ALA A 447 -21.91 28.39 -2.68
C ALA A 447 -20.92 29.56 -2.77
N ALA A 448 -19.90 29.47 -3.63
CA ALA A 448 -18.72 30.32 -3.56
C ALA A 448 -19.01 31.82 -3.68
N GLU A 449 -20.08 32.19 -4.39
CA GLU A 449 -20.46 33.60 -4.57
C GLU A 449 -21.20 34.13 -3.35
N GLU A 450 -22.05 33.30 -2.75
CA GLU A 450 -22.95 33.68 -1.66
C GLU A 450 -22.21 33.76 -0.32
N ILE A 451 -21.17 32.95 -0.13
CA ILE A 451 -20.44 32.88 1.14
C ILE A 451 -19.10 33.64 1.15
N ALA A 452 -18.63 34.12 -0.01
CA ALA A 452 -17.37 34.84 -0.07
C ALA A 452 -17.35 36.11 0.81
N PRO A 453 -18.41 36.95 0.86
CA PRO A 453 -18.41 38.12 1.74
C PRO A 453 -18.24 37.77 3.22
N SER A 454 -19.01 36.80 3.71
CA SER A 454 -19.00 36.42 5.13
C SER A 454 -17.69 35.74 5.55
N LEU A 455 -17.09 34.93 4.67
CA LEU A 455 -15.78 34.34 4.94
C LEU A 455 -14.64 35.37 4.89
N THR A 456 -14.76 36.40 4.06
CA THR A 456 -13.77 37.47 3.96
C THR A 456 -13.65 38.23 5.29
N ASP A 457 -14.77 38.57 5.91
CA ASP A 457 -14.81 39.20 7.24
C ASP A 457 -14.15 38.32 8.32
N ILE A 458 -14.50 37.03 8.35
CA ILE A 458 -13.91 36.07 9.31
C ILE A 458 -12.40 35.96 9.11
N PHE A 459 -11.93 35.82 7.87
CA PHE A 459 -10.50 35.72 7.59
C PHE A 459 -9.75 37.01 7.92
N GLN A 460 -10.34 38.18 7.63
CA GLN A 460 -9.73 39.47 7.96
C GLN A 460 -9.68 39.67 9.48
N THR A 461 -10.76 39.34 10.21
CA THR A 461 -10.78 39.37 11.69
C THR A 461 -9.67 38.50 12.26
N ARG A 462 -9.56 37.24 11.81
CA ARG A 462 -8.54 36.31 12.31
C ARG A 462 -7.11 36.83 12.10
N LEU A 463 -6.89 37.49 10.97
CA LEU A 463 -5.61 38.09 10.62
C LEU A 463 -5.30 39.31 11.50
N CYS A 464 -6.30 40.16 11.78
CA CYS A 464 -6.15 41.31 12.68
C CYS A 464 -5.89 40.88 14.14
N ASP A 465 -6.51 39.79 14.60
CA ASP A 465 -6.34 39.25 15.96
C ASP A 465 -5.05 38.41 16.13
N SER A 466 -4.28 38.22 15.05
CA SER A 466 -3.07 37.40 15.13
C SER A 466 -1.92 38.13 15.81
N GLU A 467 -1.26 37.45 16.77
CA GLU A 467 -0.05 37.97 17.40
C GLU A 467 1.12 37.95 16.41
N ARG A 468 1.88 39.04 16.37
CA ARG A 468 3.10 39.13 15.57
C ARG A 468 4.25 38.57 16.37
N GLU A 469 4.78 37.42 15.96
CA GLU A 469 6.04 36.89 16.49
C GLU A 469 7.23 37.32 15.61
N GLY A 470 8.31 37.72 16.27
CA GLY A 470 9.59 37.96 15.61
C GLY A 470 10.22 36.63 15.18
N VAL A 471 10.66 36.57 13.92
CA VAL A 471 11.44 35.43 13.42
C VAL A 471 12.87 35.93 13.21
N ASP A 472 13.79 35.52 14.07
CA ASP A 472 15.19 35.94 13.99
C ASP A 472 15.89 35.32 12.77
N TYR A 473 15.66 34.03 12.49
CA TYR A 473 16.26 33.31 11.37
C TYR A 473 15.37 32.18 10.85
N GLY A 474 15.46 31.91 9.54
CA GLY A 474 14.86 30.74 8.89
C GLY A 474 13.38 30.92 8.50
N VAL A 475 12.72 29.81 8.22
CA VAL A 475 11.33 29.77 7.77
C VAL A 475 10.53 28.82 8.67
N PRO A 476 9.32 29.19 9.14
CA PRO A 476 8.51 28.33 10.00
C PRO A 476 8.24 26.97 9.35
N GLN A 477 8.81 25.91 9.92
CA GLN A 477 8.67 24.55 9.38
C GLN A 477 7.23 24.07 9.51
N GLY A 478 6.68 23.51 8.42
CA GLY A 478 5.30 23.03 8.38
C GLY A 478 4.25 24.10 8.04
N SER A 479 4.66 25.36 7.86
CA SER A 479 3.78 26.39 7.31
C SER A 479 3.48 26.13 5.82
N VAL A 480 2.27 26.50 5.38
CA VAL A 480 1.86 26.40 3.96
C VAL A 480 2.76 27.27 3.06
N LEU A 481 3.19 28.42 3.58
CA LEU A 481 4.08 29.35 2.89
C LEU A 481 5.55 28.97 3.00
N GLY A 482 5.91 28.01 3.86
CA GLY A 482 7.31 27.75 4.18
C GLY A 482 8.17 27.36 2.98
N LEU A 483 7.61 26.56 2.07
CA LEU A 483 8.28 26.20 0.81
C LEU A 483 8.49 27.41 -0.10
N LEU A 484 7.51 28.31 -0.19
CA LEU A 484 7.59 29.51 -1.03
C LEU A 484 8.61 30.50 -0.47
N LEU A 485 8.55 30.74 0.85
CA LEU A 485 9.49 31.63 1.54
C LEU A 485 10.93 31.08 1.45
N PHE A 486 11.11 29.76 1.57
CA PHE A 486 12.42 29.13 1.39
C PHE A 486 12.93 29.27 -0.06
N ALA A 487 12.06 29.09 -1.05
CA ALA A 487 12.44 29.28 -2.46
C ALA A 487 12.88 30.72 -2.73
N LEU A 488 12.14 31.72 -2.22
CA LEU A 488 12.52 33.13 -2.31
C LEU A 488 13.83 33.43 -1.59
N PHE A 489 14.05 32.81 -0.44
CA PHE A 489 15.27 32.97 0.35
C PHE A 489 16.51 32.43 -0.37
N CYS A 490 16.39 31.32 -1.09
CA CYS A 490 17.49 30.69 -1.81
C CYS A 490 17.67 31.17 -3.26
N ASP A 491 16.81 32.06 -3.78
CA ASP A 491 16.72 32.41 -5.20
C ASP A 491 18.04 32.91 -5.82
N ASP A 492 18.88 33.58 -5.01
CA ASP A 492 20.18 34.12 -5.42
C ASP A 492 21.37 33.15 -5.23
N LEU A 493 21.15 31.95 -4.70
CA LEU A 493 22.21 30.95 -4.54
C LEU A 493 22.93 30.59 -5.86
N PRO A 494 22.25 30.40 -7.01
CA PRO A 494 22.92 30.12 -8.29
C PRO A 494 23.88 31.22 -8.72
N ASP A 495 23.63 32.46 -8.33
CA ASP A 495 24.46 33.60 -8.72
C ASP A 495 25.83 33.59 -8.03
N CYS A 496 25.99 32.83 -6.93
CA CYS A 496 27.29 32.68 -6.28
C CYS A 496 28.28 31.81 -7.08
N ALA A 497 27.80 31.05 -8.06
CA ALA A 497 28.53 30.00 -8.76
C ALA A 497 28.59 30.18 -10.29
N ARG A 498 28.13 31.32 -10.84
CA ARG A 498 28.14 31.57 -12.29
C ARG A 498 29.56 31.85 -12.81
N HIS A 499 30.21 30.80 -13.30
CA HIS A 499 31.43 30.84 -14.10
C HIS A 499 31.21 30.07 -15.42
N ASP A 500 32.03 30.33 -16.45
CA ASP A 500 31.73 29.97 -17.85
C ASP A 500 31.52 28.45 -18.13
N ASP A 501 31.97 27.54 -17.25
CA ASP A 501 31.87 26.08 -17.43
C ASP A 501 31.17 25.34 -16.26
N GLU A 502 30.67 26.06 -15.26
CA GLU A 502 30.03 25.50 -14.06
C GLU A 502 28.56 25.89 -14.00
N GLU A 503 27.69 24.88 -13.92
CA GLU A 503 26.25 25.09 -13.78
C GLU A 503 25.78 24.64 -12.40
N LEU A 504 25.31 25.60 -11.60
CA LEU A 504 24.57 25.34 -10.36
C LEU A 504 23.08 25.44 -10.66
N GLU A 505 22.42 24.30 -10.64
CA GLU A 505 20.98 24.18 -10.86
C GLU A 505 20.26 23.93 -9.53
N MET A 506 19.09 24.54 -9.38
CA MET A 506 18.22 24.30 -8.23
C MET A 506 16.83 23.88 -8.69
N TYR A 507 16.25 22.96 -7.91
CA TYR A 507 14.84 22.61 -8.02
C TYR A 507 14.26 22.46 -6.63
N VAL A 508 13.48 23.46 -6.20
CA VAL A 508 12.93 23.55 -4.85
C VAL A 508 14.07 23.50 -3.82
N ASP A 509 14.24 22.39 -3.09
CA ASP A 509 15.27 22.18 -2.07
C ASP A 509 16.49 21.38 -2.56
N ASP A 510 16.42 20.81 -3.78
CA ASP A 510 17.52 20.06 -4.37
C ASP A 510 18.48 21.00 -5.13
N THR A 511 19.77 20.93 -4.83
CA THR A 511 20.84 21.67 -5.52
C THR A 511 21.78 20.70 -6.24
N THR A 512 22.01 20.91 -7.52
CA THR A 512 22.95 20.12 -8.33
C THR A 512 24.04 21.03 -8.89
N LEU A 513 25.29 20.65 -8.66
CA LEU A 513 26.46 21.31 -9.23
C LEU A 513 27.07 20.41 -10.30
N THR A 514 27.19 20.94 -11.52
CA THR A 514 27.84 20.25 -12.64
C THR A 514 29.11 20.98 -13.03
N SER A 515 30.18 20.23 -13.29
CA SER A 515 31.45 20.76 -13.80
C SER A 515 31.96 19.88 -14.93
N ILE A 516 32.40 20.49 -16.02
CA ILE A 516 32.92 19.84 -17.21
C ILE A 516 34.39 20.26 -17.40
N GLY A 517 35.25 19.30 -17.77
CA GLY A 517 36.66 19.56 -18.01
C GLY A 517 37.35 18.41 -18.75
N GLU A 518 38.50 18.70 -19.35
CA GLU A 518 39.26 17.73 -20.14
C GLU A 518 39.99 16.70 -19.26
N THR A 519 40.42 17.13 -18.07
CA THR A 519 41.09 16.29 -17.08
C THR A 519 40.33 16.28 -15.76
N VAL A 520 40.49 15.22 -14.97
CA VAL A 520 39.72 15.10 -13.73
C VAL A 520 40.27 15.97 -12.61
N ASP A 521 41.57 16.26 -12.62
CA ASP A 521 42.15 17.21 -11.66
C ASP A 521 41.59 18.62 -11.87
N GLN A 522 41.38 19.05 -13.12
CA GLN A 522 40.70 20.31 -13.44
C GLN A 522 39.26 20.31 -12.92
N VAL A 523 38.49 19.24 -13.18
CA VAL A 523 37.09 19.14 -12.72
C VAL A 523 37.00 19.15 -11.19
N ILE A 524 37.90 18.46 -10.49
CA ILE A 524 37.90 18.41 -9.02
C ILE A 524 38.29 19.76 -8.42
N LEU A 525 39.29 20.43 -8.99
CA LEU A 525 39.71 21.76 -8.55
C LEU A 525 38.55 22.76 -8.69
N LYS A 526 37.93 22.78 -9.88
CA LYS A 526 36.72 23.60 -10.17
C LYS A 526 35.57 23.28 -9.22
N LEU A 527 35.24 22.00 -9.03
CA LEU A 527 34.17 21.59 -8.10
C LEU A 527 34.44 22.06 -6.67
N ASN A 528 35.66 21.90 -6.16
CA ASN A 528 36.00 22.31 -4.81
C ASN A 528 35.96 23.84 -4.66
N GLU A 529 36.39 24.61 -5.66
CA GLU A 529 36.29 26.07 -5.67
C GLU A 529 34.81 26.52 -5.61
N THR A 530 33.96 25.98 -6.48
CA THR A 530 32.54 26.32 -6.51
C THR A 530 31.80 25.87 -5.24
N LEU A 531 32.11 24.68 -4.71
CA LEU A 531 31.59 24.24 -3.41
C LEU A 531 32.03 25.15 -2.26
N GLY A 532 33.21 25.75 -2.35
CA GLY A 532 33.68 26.78 -1.44
C GLY A 532 32.84 28.06 -1.50
N LEU A 533 32.47 28.51 -2.71
CA LEU A 533 31.58 29.65 -2.93
C LEU A 533 30.17 29.39 -2.38
N VAL A 534 29.61 28.21 -2.66
CA VAL A 534 28.31 27.76 -2.12
C VAL A 534 28.35 27.73 -0.59
N SER A 535 29.41 27.16 0.00
CA SER A 535 29.55 27.08 1.45
C SER A 535 29.63 28.48 2.08
N LYS A 536 30.34 29.41 1.43
CA LYS A 536 30.42 30.82 1.85
C LYS A 536 29.08 31.53 1.74
N TRP A 537 28.31 31.30 0.67
CA TRP A 537 26.96 31.84 0.52
C TRP A 537 26.04 31.30 1.61
N CYS A 538 26.04 29.98 1.85
CA CYS A 538 25.23 29.37 2.91
C CYS A 538 25.54 29.99 4.25
N TYR A 539 26.83 30.11 4.58
CA TYR A 539 27.28 30.69 5.84
C TYR A 539 26.82 32.15 6.03
N LYS A 540 26.99 33.00 4.99
CA LYS A 540 26.54 34.40 5.00
C LYS A 540 25.03 34.56 5.21
N ASN A 541 24.26 33.55 4.83
CA ASN A 541 22.81 33.49 4.99
C ASN A 541 22.39 32.66 6.22
N GLY A 542 23.29 32.36 7.16
CA GLY A 542 22.95 31.62 8.38
C GLY A 542 22.59 30.14 8.16
N MET A 543 22.94 29.57 7.01
CA MET A 543 22.73 28.16 6.68
C MET A 543 23.99 27.33 6.91
N THR A 544 23.79 26.07 7.31
CA THR A 544 24.88 25.08 7.43
C THR A 544 24.69 23.97 6.40
N VAL A 545 25.72 23.75 5.58
CA VAL A 545 25.75 22.64 4.61
C VAL A 545 26.05 21.33 5.34
N HIS A 546 25.37 20.24 4.99
CA HIS A 546 25.54 18.92 5.63
C HIS A 546 26.30 17.94 4.70
N PRO A 547 27.62 17.78 4.83
CA PRO A 547 28.42 17.00 3.88
C PRO A 547 27.98 15.54 3.71
N ALA A 548 27.50 14.88 4.79
CA ALA A 548 27.06 13.49 4.70
C ALA A 548 25.76 13.27 3.89
N LYS A 549 25.03 14.34 3.57
CA LYS A 549 23.86 14.28 2.67
C LYS A 549 24.23 14.58 1.21
N ALA A 550 25.44 15.09 0.95
CA ALA A 550 25.93 15.32 -0.39
C ALA A 550 26.49 14.02 -0.99
N GLU A 551 26.24 13.83 -2.29
CA GLU A 551 26.80 12.72 -3.06
C GLU A 551 27.48 13.28 -4.31
N ALA A 552 28.65 12.75 -4.65
CA ALA A 552 29.37 13.05 -5.87
C ALA A 552 29.22 11.89 -6.86
N MET A 553 28.95 12.17 -8.12
CA MET A 553 28.85 11.16 -9.17
C MET A 553 29.69 11.59 -10.37
N LEU A 554 30.37 10.62 -10.98
CA LEU A 554 31.10 10.84 -12.22
C LEU A 554 30.41 10.11 -13.37
N ILE A 555 30.35 10.75 -14.52
CA ILE A 555 29.85 10.18 -15.79
C ILE A 555 31.06 9.81 -16.69
N LYS A 556 31.90 8.88 -16.23
CA LYS A 556 33.04 8.26 -16.95
C LYS A 556 33.63 7.09 -16.14
N ARG A 557 34.33 6.13 -16.77
CA ARG A 557 35.10 5.08 -16.07
C ARG A 557 36.39 5.64 -15.44
N GLY A 558 36.63 5.39 -14.14
CA GLY A 558 37.89 5.72 -13.44
C GLY A 558 37.75 5.76 -11.90
N THR A 559 38.85 6.08 -11.21
CA THR A 559 38.92 6.33 -9.75
C THR A 559 39.55 7.70 -9.49
N PHE A 560 39.10 8.43 -8.48
CA PHE A 560 39.41 9.86 -8.37
C PHE A 560 39.75 10.35 -6.96
N PRO A 561 40.47 11.49 -6.87
CA PRO A 561 40.66 12.23 -5.64
C PRO A 561 39.33 12.58 -4.95
N PRO A 562 39.35 12.77 -3.63
CA PRO A 562 38.14 13.13 -2.90
C PRO A 562 37.70 14.56 -3.21
N VAL A 563 36.39 14.74 -3.40
CA VAL A 563 35.74 16.06 -3.35
C VAL A 563 35.53 16.42 -1.88
N GLN A 564 35.82 17.67 -1.53
CA GLN A 564 35.68 18.15 -0.15
C GLN A 564 34.59 19.22 -0.06
N LEU A 565 33.81 19.15 1.01
CA LEU A 565 32.79 20.13 1.36
C LEU A 565 32.95 20.46 2.85
N ASN A 566 33.30 21.71 3.17
CA ASN A 566 33.64 22.15 4.53
C ASN A 566 34.68 21.23 5.23
N GLY A 567 35.73 20.84 4.50
CA GLY A 567 36.80 19.95 5.01
C GLY A 567 36.38 18.48 5.22
N SER A 568 35.13 18.12 4.91
CA SER A 568 34.64 16.74 4.95
C SER A 568 34.65 16.11 3.55
N LEU A 569 34.97 14.82 3.47
CA LEU A 569 34.97 14.07 2.20
C LEU A 569 33.53 13.78 1.75
N VAL A 570 33.21 14.16 0.52
CA VAL A 570 31.92 13.84 -0.10
C VAL A 570 31.94 12.40 -0.61
N LYS A 571 30.84 11.67 -0.40
CA LYS A 571 30.72 10.27 -0.79
C LYS A 571 30.53 10.14 -2.31
N TRP A 572 31.37 9.33 -2.94
CA TRP A 572 31.21 8.95 -4.35
C TRP A 572 30.16 7.86 -4.54
N VAL A 573 29.29 8.04 -5.53
CA VAL A 573 28.25 7.07 -5.92
C VAL A 573 28.32 6.75 -7.41
N ARG A 574 27.99 5.50 -7.76
CA ARG A 574 27.85 5.06 -9.18
C ARG A 574 26.47 5.34 -9.76
N LYS A 575 25.52 5.67 -8.89
CA LYS A 575 24.13 5.84 -9.22
C LYS A 575 23.54 6.88 -8.29
N SER A 576 22.97 7.95 -8.83
CA SER A 576 22.28 8.99 -8.08
C SER A 576 20.91 9.24 -8.67
N LYS A 577 19.97 9.68 -7.82
CA LYS A 577 18.62 10.01 -8.25
C LYS A 577 18.49 11.53 -8.26
N SER A 578 18.29 12.11 -9.43
CA SER A 578 18.04 13.54 -9.62
C SER A 578 16.63 13.72 -10.22
N LEU A 579 15.78 14.52 -9.57
CA LEU A 579 14.42 14.84 -10.02
C LEU A 579 13.54 13.64 -10.42
N GLY A 580 13.74 12.50 -9.75
CA GLY A 580 12.99 11.28 -10.05
C GLY A 580 13.61 10.38 -11.12
N VAL A 581 14.56 10.90 -11.90
CA VAL A 581 15.38 10.14 -12.86
C VAL A 581 16.56 9.53 -12.12
N THR A 582 16.95 8.32 -12.51
CA THR A 582 18.16 7.72 -11.96
C THR A 582 19.27 7.77 -12.98
N LEU A 583 20.33 8.48 -12.64
CA LEU A 583 21.56 8.58 -13.40
C LEU A 583 22.49 7.47 -12.92
N ASP A 584 22.99 6.66 -13.85
CA ASP A 584 24.05 5.67 -13.61
C ASP A 584 25.18 5.82 -14.62
N ASN A 585 26.36 5.31 -14.25
CA ASN A 585 27.60 5.33 -15.04
C ASN A 585 28.02 3.90 -15.41
#